data_AF-A0A415BQE8-F1
#
_entry.id   AF-A0A415BQE8-F1
#
_cell.length_a   1.000
_cell.length_b   1.000
_cell.length_c   1.000
_cell.angle_alpha   90.00
_cell.angle_beta   90.00
_cell.angle_gamma   90.00
#
_symmetry.space_group_name_H-M   'P 1'
#
loop_
_entity.id
_entity.type
_entity.pdbx_description
1 polymer ?
#
loop_
_entity_poly.entity_id
_entity_poly.type
_entity_poly.pdbx_seq_one_letter_code
_entity_poly.pdbx_strand_id
1 'polypeptide(L)'
;MEKKTICVDFDGVIAQYDGFKGNDIFGDPIDGVQSAMEVLKKKGFTIIIFTTRTASSKLKKYLNDNHITYDYINENPDQPKGSNSGKPIADIYLDDRAICFKGNWKYALESIASFIPWNSQKIDEKKEFEKAFDNYKKMTKEYALCNS
;
A
#
# COMPACT_ATOMS: atom_id res chain seq x y z
N MET A 1 10.95 23.57 -4.02
CA MET A 1 10.95 22.14 -4.41
C MET A 1 9.79 21.95 -5.36
N GLU A 2 10.00 21.19 -6.43
CA GLU A 2 8.93 20.85 -7.38
C GLU A 2 7.85 20.04 -6.66
N LYS A 3 6.58 20.39 -6.89
CA LYS A 3 5.40 19.74 -6.28
C LYS A 3 5.33 18.32 -6.83
N LYS A 4 5.39 17.31 -5.94
CA LYS A 4 5.26 15.90 -6.32
C LYS A 4 3.84 15.41 -6.12
N THR A 5 3.37 14.51 -6.97
CA THR A 5 2.06 13.89 -6.90
C THR A 5 2.20 12.39 -6.65
N ILE A 6 1.47 11.87 -5.68
CA ILE A 6 1.38 10.44 -5.39
C ILE A 6 -0.08 9.98 -5.54
N CYS A 7 -0.26 8.91 -6.30
CA CYS A 7 -1.49 8.12 -6.30
C CYS A 7 -1.38 7.04 -5.23
N VAL A 8 -2.34 6.97 -4.32
CA VAL A 8 -2.41 5.98 -3.24
C VAL A 8 -3.69 5.17 -3.45
N ASP A 9 -3.55 3.85 -3.61
CA ASP A 9 -4.70 2.96 -3.68
C ASP A 9 -5.52 2.99 -2.37
N PHE A 10 -6.78 2.55 -2.43
CA PHE A 10 -7.68 2.53 -1.29
C PHE A 10 -7.80 1.15 -0.65
N ASP A 11 -8.28 0.15 -1.39
CA ASP A 11 -8.62 -1.17 -0.87
C ASP A 11 -7.39 -2.07 -0.79
N GLY A 12 -6.83 -2.24 0.41
CA GLY A 12 -5.57 -2.97 0.64
C GLY A 12 -4.39 -2.06 0.93
N VAL A 13 -4.58 -0.73 0.87
CA VAL A 13 -3.55 0.27 1.20
C VAL A 13 -4.03 1.28 2.25
N ILE A 14 -5.22 1.86 2.10
CA ILE A 14 -5.82 2.76 3.11
C ILE A 14 -6.78 2.00 4.02
N ALA A 15 -7.63 1.16 3.44
CA ALA A 15 -8.58 0.32 4.14
C ALA A 15 -8.17 -1.14 4.00
N GLN A 16 -8.45 -1.95 5.03
CA GLN A 16 -8.35 -3.40 4.94
C GLN A 16 -9.23 -3.91 3.80
N TYR A 17 -8.75 -4.95 3.12
CA TYR A 17 -9.47 -5.53 2.00
C TYR A 17 -9.40 -7.05 2.05
N ASP A 18 -10.56 -7.70 2.07
CA ASP A 18 -10.71 -9.16 2.01
C ASP A 18 -11.71 -9.57 0.92
N GLY A 19 -11.96 -8.66 -0.03
CA GLY A 19 -12.88 -8.84 -1.15
C GLY A 19 -13.95 -7.76 -1.22
N PHE A 20 -14.54 -7.61 -2.40
CA PHE A 20 -15.59 -6.64 -2.62
C PHE A 20 -16.90 -7.12 -1.98
N LYS A 21 -17.39 -6.35 -0.99
CA LYS A 21 -18.62 -6.66 -0.24
C LYS A 21 -19.79 -5.74 -0.59
N GLY A 22 -19.61 -4.83 -1.55
CA GLY A 22 -20.58 -3.83 -1.95
C GLY A 22 -19.95 -2.44 -2.07
N ASN A 23 -20.58 -1.56 -2.84
CA ASN A 23 -20.03 -0.24 -3.20
C ASN A 23 -19.64 0.62 -2.00
N ASP A 24 -20.38 0.48 -0.90
CA ASP A 24 -20.29 1.34 0.27
C ASP A 24 -19.89 0.59 1.56
N ILE A 25 -19.32 -0.60 1.38
CA ILE A 25 -18.76 -1.40 2.47
C ILE A 25 -17.25 -1.37 2.32
N PHE A 26 -16.60 -0.80 3.33
CA PHE A 26 -15.16 -0.59 3.41
C PHE A 26 -14.64 -1.32 4.65
N GLY A 27 -13.40 -1.84 4.59
CA GLY A 27 -12.74 -2.39 5.76
C GLY A 27 -12.26 -1.29 6.72
N ASP A 28 -11.73 -1.69 7.87
CA ASP A 28 -11.13 -0.77 8.83
C ASP A 28 -9.87 -0.11 8.24
N PRO A 29 -9.46 1.09 8.70
CA PRO A 29 -8.20 1.69 8.28
C PRO A 29 -7.02 0.78 8.60
N ILE A 30 -6.03 0.74 7.70
CA ILE A 30 -4.78 0.03 7.96
C ILE A 30 -3.94 0.83 8.96
N ASP A 31 -3.34 0.14 9.93
CA ASP A 31 -2.55 0.77 10.99
C ASP A 31 -1.46 1.68 10.42
N GLY A 32 -1.37 2.90 10.97
CA GLY A 32 -0.38 3.90 10.58
C GLY A 32 -0.73 4.72 9.32
N VAL A 33 -1.82 4.40 8.61
CA VAL A 33 -2.20 5.13 7.38
C VAL A 33 -2.36 6.63 7.61
N GLN A 34 -3.01 7.04 8.72
CA GLN A 34 -3.21 8.46 9.05
C GLN A 34 -1.87 9.21 9.11
N SER A 35 -0.94 8.73 9.94
CA SER A 35 0.37 9.34 10.11
C SER A 35 1.20 9.31 8.81
N ALA A 36 1.10 8.25 8.02
CA ALA A 36 1.80 8.17 6.74
C ALA A 36 1.31 9.25 5.76
N MET A 37 0.00 9.42 5.63
CA MET A 37 -0.61 10.41 4.74
C MET A 37 -0.32 11.85 5.20
N GLU A 38 -0.34 12.11 6.50
CA GLU A 38 0.08 13.40 7.07
C GLU A 38 1.55 13.72 6.77
N VAL A 39 2.44 12.74 6.92
CA VAL A 39 3.87 12.91 6.60
C VAL A 39 4.06 13.20 5.12
N LEU A 40 3.39 12.47 4.22
CA LEU A 40 3.41 12.75 2.78
C LEU A 40 2.97 14.19 2.50
N LYS A 41 1.87 14.62 3.11
CA LYS A 41 1.37 15.99 2.93
C LYS A 41 2.37 17.04 3.43
N LYS A 42 2.94 16.83 4.61
CA LYS A 42 3.98 17.71 5.19
C LYS A 42 5.24 17.78 4.34
N LYS A 43 5.57 16.71 3.61
CA LYS A 43 6.71 16.68 2.66
C LYS A 43 6.39 17.32 1.31
N GLY A 44 5.19 17.89 1.14
CA GLY A 44 4.81 18.65 -0.05
C GLY A 44 4.24 17.79 -1.18
N PHE A 45 3.78 16.57 -0.88
CA PHE A 45 3.07 15.76 -1.86
C PHE A 45 1.64 16.24 -2.04
N THR A 46 1.18 16.18 -3.29
CA THR A 46 -0.24 16.15 -3.65
C THR A 46 -0.68 14.71 -3.62
N ILE A 47 -1.70 14.41 -2.82
CA ILE A 47 -2.13 13.04 -2.56
C ILE A 47 -3.45 12.80 -3.27
N ILE A 48 -3.43 11.91 -4.26
CA ILE A 48 -4.62 11.47 -4.97
C ILE A 48 -4.94 10.06 -4.47
N ILE A 49 -6.14 9.87 -3.93
CA ILE A 49 -6.64 8.51 -3.69
C ILE A 49 -7.05 7.97 -5.05
N PHE A 50 -6.36 6.93 -5.51
CA PHE A 50 -6.57 6.35 -6.83
C PHE A 50 -7.12 4.94 -6.68
N THR A 51 -8.43 4.82 -6.82
CA THR A 51 -9.19 3.62 -6.50
C THR A 51 -10.20 3.28 -7.60
N THR A 52 -10.52 2.00 -7.74
CA THR A 52 -11.64 1.57 -8.59
C THR A 52 -13.01 1.89 -7.98
N ARG A 53 -13.07 2.28 -6.70
CA ARG A 53 -14.30 2.77 -6.06
C ARG A 53 -14.75 4.07 -6.72
N THR A 54 -16.06 4.28 -6.77
CA THR A 54 -16.61 5.59 -7.13
C THR A 54 -16.27 6.61 -6.04
N ALA A 55 -15.97 7.85 -6.41
CA ALA A 55 -15.76 8.97 -5.50
C ALA A 55 -17.06 9.43 -4.82
N SER A 56 -17.75 8.51 -4.14
CA SER A 56 -19.06 8.68 -3.53
C SER A 56 -18.98 9.54 -2.26
N SER A 57 -20.13 10.05 -1.82
CA SER A 57 -20.25 10.75 -0.54
C SER A 57 -19.85 9.87 0.64
N LYS A 58 -20.09 8.55 0.56
CA LYS A 58 -19.73 7.60 1.61
C LYS A 58 -18.23 7.32 1.66
N LEU A 59 -17.55 7.22 0.52
CA LEU A 59 -16.08 7.13 0.50
C LEU A 59 -15.46 8.40 1.11
N LYS A 60 -15.93 9.58 0.71
CA LYS A 60 -15.49 10.86 1.30
C LYS A 60 -15.75 10.92 2.81
N LYS A 61 -16.93 10.45 3.26
CA LYS A 61 -17.26 10.37 4.68
C LYS A 61 -16.30 9.43 5.42
N TYR A 62 -16.05 8.24 4.89
CA TYR A 62 -15.09 7.29 5.47
C TYR A 62 -13.71 7.90 5.65
N LEU A 63 -13.19 8.60 4.63
CA LEU A 63 -11.89 9.24 4.69
C LEU A 63 -11.85 10.34 5.76
N ASN A 64 -12.91 11.15 5.85
CA ASN A 64 -13.02 12.21 6.85
C ASN A 64 -13.16 11.67 8.27
N ASP A 65 -14.06 10.72 8.51
CA ASP A 65 -14.28 10.12 9.83
C ASP A 65 -13.01 9.45 10.37
N ASN A 66 -12.21 8.88 9.47
CA ASN A 66 -10.93 8.25 9.78
C ASN A 66 -9.73 9.20 9.62
N HIS A 67 -9.93 10.51 9.52
CA HIS A 67 -8.87 11.53 9.49
C HIS A 67 -7.78 11.26 8.41
N ILE A 68 -8.15 10.70 7.26
CA ILE A 68 -7.24 10.42 6.16
C ILE A 68 -6.98 11.70 5.38
N THR A 69 -5.72 12.13 5.33
CA THR A 69 -5.31 13.32 4.57
C THR A 69 -5.21 13.01 3.06
N TYR A 70 -5.93 13.75 2.22
CA TYR A 70 -5.85 13.65 0.76
C TYR A 70 -6.24 14.98 0.08
N ASP A 71 -5.94 15.11 -1.22
CA ASP A 71 -6.31 16.28 -2.03
C ASP A 71 -7.43 15.97 -3.03
N TYR A 72 -7.32 14.85 -3.75
CA TYR A 72 -8.26 14.46 -4.80
C TYR A 72 -8.58 12.97 -4.75
N ILE A 73 -9.64 12.55 -5.46
CA ILE A 73 -10.01 11.15 -5.64
C ILE A 73 -10.17 10.88 -7.12
N ASN A 74 -9.41 9.95 -7.67
CA ASN A 74 -9.44 9.49 -9.06
C ASN A 74 -9.20 10.55 -10.15
N GLU A 75 -8.79 11.76 -9.78
CA GLU A 75 -8.53 12.84 -10.72
C GLU A 75 -7.30 13.64 -10.31
N ASN A 76 -6.61 14.19 -11.31
CA ASN A 76 -5.57 15.19 -11.12
C ASN A 76 -6.00 16.47 -11.86
N PRO A 77 -6.24 17.60 -11.17
CA PRO A 77 -6.63 18.85 -11.83
C PRO A 77 -5.52 19.44 -12.71
N ASP A 78 -4.27 19.06 -12.47
CA ASP A 78 -3.11 19.49 -13.27
C ASP A 78 -2.92 18.61 -14.53
N GLN A 79 -3.87 17.72 -14.82
CA GLN A 79 -3.81 16.80 -15.96
C GLN A 79 -3.97 17.54 -17.31
N PRO A 80 -3.09 17.30 -18.30
CA PRO A 80 -3.18 17.96 -19.61
C PRO A 80 -4.50 17.69 -20.32
N LYS A 81 -5.03 18.72 -20.97
CA LYS A 81 -6.25 18.61 -21.81
C LYS A 81 -6.03 17.57 -22.91
N GLY A 82 -7.05 16.73 -23.14
CA GLY A 82 -7.02 15.67 -24.15
C GLY A 82 -6.28 14.39 -23.72
N SER A 83 -5.75 14.33 -22.49
CA SER A 83 -5.19 13.09 -21.93
C SER A 83 -6.27 12.19 -21.33
N ASN A 84 -5.92 10.92 -21.10
CA ASN A 84 -6.83 9.94 -20.51
C ASN A 84 -7.17 10.29 -19.05
N SER A 85 -8.44 10.61 -18.79
CA SER A 85 -8.93 10.90 -17.43
C SER A 85 -8.91 9.68 -16.50
N GLY A 86 -8.91 8.46 -17.04
CA GLY A 86 -8.92 7.22 -16.26
C GLY A 86 -7.59 6.88 -15.58
N LYS A 87 -6.51 7.60 -15.88
CA LYS A 87 -5.21 7.43 -15.22
C LYS A 87 -4.62 8.79 -14.85
N PRO A 88 -4.78 9.24 -13.59
CA PRO A 88 -4.18 10.48 -13.12
C PRO A 88 -2.66 10.44 -13.28
N ILE A 89 -2.07 11.53 -13.78
CA ILE A 89 -0.61 11.67 -13.82
C ILE A 89 -0.09 11.81 -12.38
N ALA A 90 0.91 11.00 -12.04
CA ALA A 90 1.58 11.03 -10.75
C ALA A 90 3.05 10.64 -10.90
N ASP A 91 3.88 11.10 -9.95
CA ASP A 91 5.28 10.70 -9.83
C ASP A 91 5.43 9.30 -9.23
N ILE A 92 4.48 8.90 -8.39
CA ILE A 92 4.49 7.63 -7.65
C ILE A 92 3.07 7.04 -7.63
N TYR A 93 2.96 5.73 -7.79
CA TYR A 93 1.76 4.95 -7.50
C TYR A 93 2.10 3.98 -6.35
N LEU A 94 1.35 4.07 -5.26
CA LEU A 94 1.42 3.16 -4.11
C LEU A 94 0.16 2.30 -4.11
N ASP A 95 0.31 1.00 -4.31
CA ASP A 95 -0.78 0.08 -4.60
C ASP A 95 -0.39 -1.33 -4.11
N ASP A 96 -1.32 -2.03 -3.45
CA ASP A 96 -1.06 -3.34 -2.83
C ASP A 96 -0.82 -4.46 -3.87
N ARG A 97 -1.17 -4.20 -5.13
CA ARG A 97 -1.14 -5.15 -6.26
C ARG A 97 -0.23 -4.72 -7.41
N ALA A 98 0.44 -3.58 -7.29
CA ALA A 98 1.38 -3.14 -8.32
C ALA A 98 2.73 -3.85 -8.23
N ILE A 99 3.23 -4.29 -9.39
CA ILE A 99 4.60 -4.74 -9.57
C ILE A 99 5.39 -3.64 -10.28
N CYS A 100 6.44 -3.14 -9.63
CA CYS A 100 7.30 -2.13 -10.21
C CYS A 100 8.17 -2.74 -11.34
N PHE A 101 7.97 -2.27 -12.57
CA PHE A 101 8.85 -2.63 -13.67
C PHE A 101 10.19 -1.89 -13.54
N LYS A 102 11.26 -2.65 -13.28
CA LYS A 102 12.63 -2.12 -13.08
C LYS A 102 13.49 -2.16 -14.33
N GLY A 103 12.89 -2.15 -15.53
CA GLY A 103 13.61 -2.23 -16.80
C GLY A 103 14.05 -3.65 -17.20
N ASN A 104 13.53 -4.69 -16.54
CA ASN A 104 13.91 -6.09 -16.79
C ASN A 104 12.69 -7.01 -16.80
N TRP A 105 12.41 -7.62 -17.95
CA TRP A 105 11.27 -8.52 -18.14
C TRP A 105 11.40 -9.86 -17.43
N LYS A 106 12.60 -10.42 -17.32
CA LYS A 106 12.80 -11.65 -16.56
C LYS A 106 12.41 -11.44 -15.10
N TYR A 107 12.91 -10.37 -14.48
CA TYR A 107 12.53 -10.00 -13.11
C TYR A 107 11.04 -9.72 -12.97
N ALA A 108 10.44 -9.04 -13.95
CA ALA A 108 9.00 -8.76 -13.93
C ALA A 108 8.17 -10.05 -13.98
N LEU A 109 8.50 -10.98 -14.87
CA LEU A 109 7.81 -12.27 -14.98
C LEU A 109 7.97 -13.12 -13.72
N GLU A 110 9.16 -13.16 -13.13
CA GLU A 110 9.41 -13.83 -11.85
C GLU A 110 8.57 -13.22 -10.73
N SER A 111 8.49 -11.88 -10.66
CA SER A 111 7.68 -11.16 -9.68
C SER A 111 6.19 -11.41 -9.89
N ILE A 112 5.70 -11.42 -11.14
CA ILE A 112 4.31 -11.70 -11.49
C ILE A 112 3.94 -13.14 -11.10
N ALA A 113 4.78 -14.11 -11.45
CA ALA A 113 4.51 -15.52 -11.20
C ALA A 113 4.49 -15.87 -9.69
N SER A 114 5.19 -15.09 -8.87
CA SER A 114 5.30 -15.31 -7.42
C SER A 114 4.48 -14.32 -6.58
N PHE A 115 3.73 -13.42 -7.21
CA PHE A 115 3.00 -12.37 -6.50
C PHE A 115 1.89 -12.93 -5.60
N ILE A 116 1.93 -12.54 -4.34
CA ILE A 116 0.89 -12.82 -3.34
C ILE A 116 0.60 -11.50 -2.62
N PRO A 117 -0.66 -11.01 -2.62
CA PRO A 117 -1.02 -9.81 -1.87
C PRO A 117 -0.64 -9.94 -0.39
N TRP A 118 -0.19 -8.84 0.22
CA TRP A 118 0.33 -8.87 1.61
C TRP A 118 -0.74 -9.32 2.62
N ASN A 119 -2.01 -8.96 2.39
CA ASN A 119 -3.18 -9.33 3.19
C ASN A 119 -3.66 -10.78 2.95
N SER A 120 -3.09 -11.49 1.98
CA SER A 120 -3.42 -12.89 1.68
C SER A 120 -2.49 -13.89 2.38
N GLN A 121 -1.47 -13.41 3.08
CA GLN A 121 -0.53 -14.26 3.79
C GLN A 121 -1.19 -14.79 5.06
N LYS A 122 -1.61 -16.05 5.05
CA LYS A 122 -1.84 -16.80 6.29
C LYS A 122 -0.49 -17.09 6.92
N ILE A 123 0.01 -16.15 7.71
CA ILE A 123 1.17 -16.40 8.56
C ILE A 123 0.73 -17.42 9.59
N ASP A 124 1.31 -18.62 9.53
CA ASP A 124 1.23 -19.56 10.64
C ASP A 124 2.16 -19.02 11.72
N GLU A 125 1.65 -18.12 12.54
CA GLU A 125 2.41 -17.40 13.58
C GLU A 125 3.14 -18.38 14.49
N LYS A 126 2.50 -19.51 14.82
CA LYS A 126 3.13 -20.56 15.61
C LYS A 126 4.39 -21.10 14.92
N LYS A 127 4.29 -21.41 13.63
CA LYS A 127 5.43 -21.89 12.85
C LYS A 127 6.55 -20.86 12.73
N GLU A 128 6.22 -19.58 12.55
CA GLU A 128 7.22 -18.50 12.50
C GLU A 128 7.88 -18.29 13.86
N PHE A 129 7.13 -18.36 14.96
CA PHE A 129 7.68 -18.27 16.32
C PHE A 129 8.56 -19.47 16.66
N GLU A 130 8.15 -20.69 16.31
CA GLU A 130 8.97 -21.89 16.46
C GLU A 130 10.29 -21.76 15.69
N LYS A 131 10.22 -21.31 14.43
CA LYS A 131 11.41 -21.10 13.60
C LYS A 131 12.33 -20.00 14.14
N ALA A 132 11.77 -18.90 14.65
CA ALA A 132 12.54 -17.84 15.29
C ALA A 132 13.25 -18.34 16.55
N PHE A 133 12.55 -19.12 17.39
CA PHE A 133 13.12 -19.72 18.60
C PHE A 133 14.26 -20.70 18.28
N ASP A 134 14.06 -21.58 17.30
CA ASP A 134 15.08 -22.55 16.89
C ASP A 134 16.32 -21.87 16.32
N ASN A 135 16.15 -20.83 15.51
CA ASN A 135 17.26 -20.03 14.99
C ASN A 135 18.06 -19.37 16.13
N TYR A 136 17.39 -18.80 17.13
CA TYR A 136 18.06 -18.20 18.29
C TYR A 136 18.81 -19.24 19.14
N LYS A 137 18.22 -20.42 19.34
CA LYS A 137 18.86 -21.54 20.04
C LYS A 137 20.09 -22.08 19.30
N LYS A 138 20.06 -22.07 17.97
CA LYS A 138 21.21 -22.44 17.14
C LYS A 138 22.33 -21.40 17.26
N MET A 139 21.98 -20.13 17.13
CA MET A 139 22.93 -19.01 17.21
C MET A 139 23.63 -18.96 18.58
N THR A 140 22.90 -19.16 19.68
CA THR A 140 23.47 -19.20 21.03
C THR A 140 24.42 -20.38 21.24
N LYS A 141 24.14 -21.55 20.67
CA LYS A 141 25.07 -22.69 20.69
C LYS A 141 26.35 -22.43 19.90
N GLU A 142 26.23 -21.84 18.71
CA GLU A 142 27.39 -21.47 17.89
C GLU A 142 28.25 -20.41 18.59
N TYR A 143 27.62 -19.42 19.22
CA TYR A 143 28.31 -18.40 20.01
C TYR A 143 29.02 -18.98 21.24
N ALA A 144 28.42 -19.98 21.90
CA ALA A 144 29.05 -20.67 23.03
C ALA A 144 30.27 -21.50 22.58
N LEU A 145 30.22 -22.14 21.40
CA LEU A 145 31.32 -22.92 20.83
C LEU A 145 32.48 -22.06 20.31
N CYS A 146 32.21 -20.84 19.84
CA CYS A 146 33.25 -19.91 19.39
C CYS A 146 33.97 -19.18 20.54
N ASN A 147 33.41 -19.18 21.75
CA ASN A 147 33.96 -18.48 22.92
C ASN A 147 34.41 -19.42 24.04
N SER A 148 34.53 -20.72 23.74
CA SER A 148 35.08 -21.78 24.59
C SER A 148 36.37 -22.32 24.00
#